data_AF-A0AAE1XDU9-F1
#
_entry.id   AF-A0AAE1XDU9-F1
#
_cell.length_a   1.000
_cell.length_b   1.000
_cell.length_c   1.000
_cell.angle_alpha   90.00
_cell.angle_beta   90.00
_cell.angle_gamma   90.00
#
_symmetry.space_group_name_H-M   'P 1'
#
loop_
_entity.id
_entity.type
_entity.pdbx_description
1 polymer ?
#
loop_
_entity_poly.entity_id
_entity_poly.type
_entity_poly.pdbx_seq_one_letter_code
_entity_poly.pdbx_strand_id
1 'polypeptide(L)'
;MQVSSLKIGSGYHRALLFSYDIFVSNCLSPESISHQVSQQRFLNRLIWGASDPRYVSDLDINWEGVSSALKKLPNDAKIQSVGLLNFNEREVHQWKQFNPTASHLSLHIDYAEKNVTWESLYPEWIDEEQEEDVPICPSLPKVEVPRQRLDLIAVKLPCRNEGNWSRDIARLHLQISAAGLAASCKGTFPVYVLILTRCFPIPNLFTCKDLVAHEGSTWLYKPHLTALREKLQLPIGSCELALPLGAVDRDYSGRRQREAYATILHSAHVYVCGAIAAAQSIRMAGSTRDLVILVDETISEYHRSGLELAGWQVRTIQRIRNPKAEKDAYNEWNYSKFRLWQLTDYDKIIFIDADLLILRNIDFLFGMPEISATGNNGTLFNSGVMVIEPSNCTFQLLMDHINEIESYNVETKAT
;
A
#
# COMPACT_ATOMS: atom_id res chain seq x y z
N MET A 1 8.48 0.75 3.95
CA MET A 1 7.46 1.53 3.18
C MET A 1 7.81 1.50 1.69
N GLN A 2 6.86 1.46 0.75
CA GLN A 2 7.09 1.28 -0.71
C GLN A 2 6.19 2.23 -1.55
N VAL A 3 6.72 2.84 -2.62
CA VAL A 3 6.18 3.99 -3.38
C VAL A 3 5.97 3.83 -4.91
N SER A 4 4.96 4.48 -5.53
CA SER A 4 4.94 4.92 -6.96
C SER A 4 4.65 6.43 -7.12
N SER A 5 5.22 7.15 -8.10
CA SER A 5 5.42 8.63 -8.05
C SER A 5 4.25 9.48 -8.61
N LEU A 6 3.82 10.62 -8.05
CA LEU A 6 2.73 11.46 -8.62
C LEU A 6 3.09 12.96 -8.62
N LYS A 7 2.57 13.76 -9.57
CA LYS A 7 2.92 15.20 -9.74
C LYS A 7 1.75 16.14 -9.46
N ILE A 8 1.97 17.18 -8.63
CA ILE A 8 1.00 18.27 -8.37
C ILE A 8 1.70 19.63 -8.32
N GLY A 9 1.67 20.37 -9.42
CA GLY A 9 2.40 21.65 -9.51
C GLY A 9 3.92 21.44 -9.48
N SER A 10 4.68 22.51 -9.24
CA SER A 10 6.16 22.49 -9.25
C SER A 10 6.79 21.84 -8.01
N GLY A 11 6.16 20.81 -7.42
CA GLY A 11 6.62 20.10 -6.23
C GLY A 11 5.95 18.71 -6.09
N TYR A 12 6.72 17.71 -5.63
CA TYR A 12 6.66 16.29 -6.04
C TYR A 12 6.12 15.27 -5.01
N HIS A 13 5.05 14.50 -5.28
CA HIS A 13 4.34 13.74 -4.22
C HIS A 13 3.72 12.34 -4.64
N ARG A 14 4.29 11.23 -4.12
CA ARG A 14 4.10 9.73 -4.18
C ARG A 14 2.82 8.96 -3.69
N ALA A 15 2.10 8.23 -4.55
CA ALA A 15 1.05 7.25 -4.17
C ALA A 15 1.56 5.82 -3.78
N LEU A 16 0.94 5.06 -2.86
CA LEU A 16 1.59 3.95 -2.12
C LEU A 16 0.74 2.68 -1.87
N LEU A 17 1.44 1.54 -1.86
CA LEU A 17 0.99 0.29 -1.24
C LEU A 17 1.88 -0.08 -0.03
N PHE A 18 1.29 -0.31 1.15
CA PHE A 18 1.98 -0.53 2.44
C PHE A 18 2.97 -1.72 2.48
N SER A 19 4.08 -1.57 3.23
CA SER A 19 4.89 -2.67 3.80
C SER A 19 5.97 -2.20 4.80
N TYR A 20 6.31 -3.03 5.79
CA TYR A 20 7.16 -2.87 7.00
C TYR A 20 8.71 -2.69 6.74
N ASP A 21 9.57 -2.36 7.73
CA ASP A 21 10.99 -1.89 7.57
C ASP A 21 12.14 -2.83 8.06
N ILE A 22 13.42 -2.44 7.81
CA ILE A 22 14.73 -3.19 7.74
C ILE A 22 15.89 -2.50 8.52
N PHE A 23 17.02 -3.19 8.83
CA PHE A 23 18.45 -2.73 8.71
C PHE A 23 19.42 -3.94 8.42
N VAL A 24 20.56 -3.87 7.68
CA VAL A 24 21.91 -3.28 7.99
C VAL A 24 22.79 -3.01 6.75
N SER A 25 23.55 -1.89 6.77
CA SER A 25 24.68 -1.53 5.89
C SER A 25 26.03 -2.08 6.37
N ASN A 26 26.90 -2.51 5.44
CA ASN A 26 28.35 -2.30 5.58
C ASN A 26 29.08 -2.32 4.23
N CYS A 27 30.06 -1.43 4.15
CA CYS A 27 30.86 -1.01 2.98
C CYS A 27 31.67 -2.14 2.32
N LEU A 28 31.89 -2.01 1.00
CA LEU A 28 33.19 -2.06 0.30
C LEU A 28 32.99 -1.82 -1.21
N SER A 29 33.84 -0.98 -1.79
CA SER A 29 33.95 -0.70 -3.23
C SER A 29 35.19 -1.42 -3.84
N PRO A 30 35.54 -1.23 -5.12
CA PRO A 30 35.02 -2.00 -6.26
C PRO A 30 36.15 -2.70 -7.05
N GLU A 31 35.89 -3.84 -7.70
CA GLU A 31 36.75 -4.29 -8.80
C GLU A 31 35.95 -4.88 -9.97
N SER A 32 36.54 -4.65 -11.14
CA SER A 32 36.07 -4.79 -12.50
C SER A 32 35.82 -6.23 -12.95
N ILE A 33 35.04 -6.40 -14.03
CA ILE A 33 35.45 -7.08 -15.27
C ILE A 33 34.38 -6.88 -16.36
N SER A 34 34.89 -6.54 -17.54
CA SER A 34 34.23 -6.27 -18.81
C SER A 34 33.67 -7.50 -19.55
N HIS A 35 32.66 -7.25 -20.41
CA HIS A 35 32.33 -7.89 -21.71
C HIS A 35 32.39 -9.43 -21.80
N GLN A 36 31.41 -10.17 -22.31
CA GLN A 36 30.99 -10.17 -23.72
C GLN A 36 30.11 -11.43 -23.98
N VAL A 37 29.33 -11.39 -25.07
CA VAL A 37 28.75 -12.51 -25.84
C VAL A 37 27.33 -13.00 -25.48
N SER A 38 26.40 -12.39 -26.20
CA SER A 38 25.24 -13.00 -26.85
C SER A 38 25.52 -14.41 -27.41
N GLN A 39 24.88 -15.44 -26.87
CA GLN A 39 24.31 -16.62 -27.59
C GLN A 39 23.78 -17.70 -26.60
N GLN A 40 22.97 -17.32 -25.61
CA GLN A 40 22.43 -18.27 -24.62
C GLN A 40 20.91 -18.19 -24.42
N ARG A 41 20.18 -17.67 -25.40
CA ARG A 41 18.71 -17.47 -25.32
C ARG A 41 17.85 -18.64 -25.80
N PHE A 42 18.42 -19.80 -26.15
CA PHE A 42 17.62 -20.89 -26.72
C PHE A 42 17.83 -22.30 -26.13
N LEU A 43 18.70 -22.49 -25.13
CA LEU A 43 19.02 -23.83 -24.60
C LEU A 43 18.78 -24.04 -23.08
N ASN A 44 18.33 -23.02 -22.34
CA ASN A 44 17.96 -23.18 -20.92
C ASN A 44 16.53 -23.70 -20.69
N ARG A 45 15.80 -24.11 -21.74
CA ARG A 45 14.38 -24.48 -21.65
C ARG A 45 14.13 -25.96 -21.33
N LEU A 46 15.16 -26.79 -21.15
CA LEU A 46 14.98 -28.25 -21.17
C LEU A 46 15.73 -29.07 -20.12
N ILE A 47 16.53 -28.47 -19.25
CA ILE A 47 17.34 -29.23 -18.30
C ILE A 47 17.30 -28.50 -16.95
N TRP A 48 16.36 -28.90 -16.10
CA TRP A 48 16.07 -28.42 -14.73
C TRP A 48 15.34 -27.08 -14.61
N GLY A 49 14.04 -27.17 -14.32
CA GLY A 49 13.24 -26.11 -13.72
C GLY A 49 13.74 -25.81 -12.30
N ALA A 50 14.82 -25.06 -12.19
CA ALA A 50 15.26 -24.52 -10.92
C ALA A 50 14.20 -23.50 -10.47
N SER A 51 13.41 -23.86 -9.45
CA SER A 51 12.55 -22.92 -8.75
C SER A 51 13.43 -21.78 -8.24
N ASP A 52 13.07 -20.53 -8.57
CA ASP A 52 13.78 -19.38 -8.04
C ASP A 52 13.55 -19.37 -6.51
N PRO A 53 14.62 -19.46 -5.69
CA PRO A 53 14.46 -19.56 -4.26
C PRO A 53 13.70 -18.36 -3.68
N ARG A 54 13.65 -17.21 -4.36
CA ARG A 54 12.86 -16.03 -3.97
C ARG A 54 11.36 -16.34 -3.86
N TYR A 55 10.83 -17.25 -4.69
CA TYR A 55 9.41 -17.58 -4.74
C TYR A 55 9.01 -18.74 -3.82
N VAL A 56 9.99 -19.48 -3.28
CA VAL A 56 9.73 -20.65 -2.44
C VAL A 56 9.14 -20.23 -1.08
N SER A 57 8.01 -20.81 -0.73
CA SER A 57 7.34 -20.63 0.57
C SER A 57 7.56 -21.85 1.47
N ASP A 58 8.06 -21.63 2.67
CA ASP A 58 8.28 -22.63 3.73
C ASP A 58 7.03 -22.91 4.57
N LEU A 59 5.90 -22.29 4.24
CA LEU A 59 4.64 -22.47 4.96
C LEU A 59 4.02 -23.85 4.67
N ASP A 60 3.76 -24.64 5.71
CA ASP A 60 2.86 -25.79 5.60
C ASP A 60 1.39 -25.33 5.61
N ILE A 61 0.59 -25.87 4.68
CA ILE A 61 -0.82 -25.45 4.54
C ILE A 61 -1.64 -25.99 5.70
N ASN A 62 -2.20 -25.10 6.51
CA ASN A 62 -3.22 -25.45 7.51
C ASN A 62 -4.60 -25.57 6.85
N TRP A 63 -4.97 -26.78 6.45
CA TRP A 63 -6.25 -27.07 5.79
C TRP A 63 -7.48 -26.82 6.67
N GLU A 64 -7.36 -26.92 8.00
CA GLU A 64 -8.45 -26.56 8.91
C GLU A 64 -8.71 -25.06 8.88
N GLY A 65 -7.64 -24.25 8.87
CA GLY A 65 -7.72 -22.79 8.69
C GLY A 65 -8.33 -22.40 7.35
N VAL A 66 -7.92 -23.06 6.26
CA VAL A 66 -8.53 -22.89 4.92
C VAL A 66 -10.02 -23.24 4.95
N SER A 67 -10.40 -24.37 5.55
CA SER A 67 -11.80 -24.76 5.69
C SER A 67 -12.61 -23.76 6.51
N SER A 68 -12.07 -23.31 7.65
CA SER A 68 -12.72 -22.30 8.51
C SER A 68 -12.95 -20.99 7.75
N ALA A 69 -11.93 -20.50 7.05
CA ALA A 69 -12.01 -19.27 6.28
C ALA A 69 -13.06 -19.36 5.16
N LEU A 70 -13.06 -20.46 4.38
CA LEU A 70 -14.02 -20.65 3.29
C LEU A 70 -15.46 -20.83 3.79
N LYS A 71 -15.67 -21.35 5.00
CA LYS A 71 -17.01 -21.41 5.64
C LYS A 71 -17.58 -20.04 6.01
N LYS A 72 -16.75 -18.98 6.04
CA LYS A 72 -17.21 -17.59 6.25
C LYS A 72 -17.80 -16.97 4.99
N LEU A 73 -17.68 -17.63 3.83
CA LEU A 73 -18.29 -17.16 2.59
C LEU A 73 -19.82 -17.24 2.66
N PRO A 74 -20.54 -16.34 1.98
CA PRO A 74 -21.99 -16.42 1.85
C PRO A 74 -22.45 -17.79 1.31
N ASN A 75 -23.61 -18.27 1.77
CA ASN A 75 -24.13 -19.60 1.37
C ASN A 75 -24.35 -19.77 -0.14
N ASP A 76 -24.53 -18.67 -0.87
CA ASP A 76 -24.68 -18.63 -2.33
C ASP A 76 -23.33 -18.55 -3.08
N ALA A 77 -22.22 -18.33 -2.38
CA ALA A 77 -20.88 -18.32 -2.95
C ALA A 77 -20.43 -19.75 -3.31
N LYS A 78 -20.78 -20.19 -4.53
CA LYS A 78 -20.34 -21.47 -5.07
C LYS A 78 -18.95 -21.33 -5.69
N ILE A 79 -17.94 -21.93 -5.06
CA ILE A 79 -16.59 -22.05 -5.63
C ILE A 79 -16.57 -23.25 -6.59
N GLN A 80 -16.70 -22.98 -7.89
CA GLN A 80 -16.64 -24.01 -8.94
C GLN A 80 -15.27 -24.08 -9.60
N SER A 81 -14.52 -22.97 -9.60
CA SER A 81 -13.17 -22.89 -10.17
C SER A 81 -12.18 -22.24 -9.22
N VAL A 82 -11.03 -22.90 -9.05
CA VAL A 82 -9.93 -22.47 -8.20
C VAL A 82 -8.67 -22.31 -9.03
N GLY A 83 -8.11 -21.10 -9.03
CA GLY A 83 -6.77 -20.84 -9.56
C GLY A 83 -5.73 -20.98 -8.45
N LEU A 84 -4.71 -21.80 -8.68
CA LEU A 84 -3.63 -22.07 -7.72
C LEU A 84 -2.34 -21.43 -8.22
N LEU A 85 -1.87 -20.39 -7.53
CA LEU A 85 -0.64 -19.68 -7.85
C LEU A 85 0.46 -19.97 -6.81
N ASN A 86 1.63 -20.37 -7.29
CA ASN A 86 2.83 -20.66 -6.48
C ASN A 86 2.68 -21.84 -5.49
N PHE A 87 2.00 -22.90 -5.93
CA PHE A 87 1.91 -24.17 -5.19
C PHE A 87 2.75 -25.24 -5.87
N ASN A 88 3.38 -26.11 -5.07
CA ASN A 88 4.08 -27.27 -5.62
C ASN A 88 3.10 -28.39 -6.04
N GLU A 89 3.56 -29.37 -6.80
CA GLU A 89 2.70 -30.45 -7.32
C GLU A 89 1.95 -31.20 -6.21
N ARG A 90 2.62 -31.47 -5.07
CA ARG A 90 2.02 -32.15 -3.92
C ARG A 90 0.86 -31.35 -3.34
N GLU A 91 1.03 -30.04 -3.18
CA GLU A 91 0.00 -29.13 -2.68
C GLU A 91 -1.17 -28.99 -3.66
N VAL A 92 -0.90 -28.96 -4.96
CA VAL A 92 -1.95 -28.98 -6.00
C VAL A 92 -2.78 -30.26 -5.91
N HIS A 93 -2.16 -31.40 -5.64
CA HIS A 93 -2.89 -32.66 -5.38
C HIS A 93 -3.75 -32.60 -4.11
N GLN A 94 -3.24 -31.99 -3.04
CA GLN A 94 -4.00 -31.80 -1.80
C GLN A 94 -5.22 -30.89 -2.00
N TRP A 95 -5.08 -29.80 -2.77
CA TRP A 95 -6.22 -28.95 -3.15
C TRP A 95 -7.33 -29.73 -3.86
N LYS A 96 -6.96 -30.58 -4.82
CA LYS A 96 -7.92 -31.45 -5.53
C LYS A 96 -8.64 -32.44 -4.60
N GLN A 97 -7.96 -32.93 -3.56
CA GLN A 97 -8.57 -33.79 -2.54
C GLN A 97 -9.48 -33.02 -1.59
N PHE A 98 -9.12 -31.78 -1.27
CA PHE A 98 -9.86 -30.91 -0.35
C PHE A 98 -11.22 -30.46 -0.93
N ASN A 99 -11.28 -30.13 -2.23
CA ASN A 99 -12.52 -29.71 -2.89
C ASN A 99 -12.72 -30.44 -4.24
N PRO A 100 -12.99 -31.75 -4.26
CA PRO A 100 -13.00 -32.55 -5.49
C PRO A 100 -14.06 -32.12 -6.52
N THR A 101 -15.09 -31.39 -6.08
CA THR A 101 -16.14 -30.87 -6.96
C THR A 101 -15.73 -29.64 -7.77
N ALA A 102 -14.69 -28.92 -7.36
CA ALA A 102 -14.21 -27.74 -8.06
C ALA A 102 -13.15 -28.10 -9.12
N SER A 103 -13.18 -27.37 -10.23
CA SER A 103 -12.11 -27.37 -11.22
C SER A 103 -10.89 -26.62 -10.65
N HIS A 104 -9.72 -27.24 -10.71
CA HIS A 104 -8.47 -26.64 -10.22
C HIS A 104 -7.52 -26.38 -11.38
N LEU A 105 -7.06 -25.14 -11.49
CA LEU A 105 -6.09 -24.71 -12.49
C LEU A 105 -4.79 -24.29 -11.80
N SER A 106 -3.69 -24.98 -12.13
CA SER A 106 -2.36 -24.53 -11.73
C SER A 106 -1.96 -23.37 -12.63
N LEU A 107 -1.69 -22.20 -12.02
CA LEU A 107 -1.32 -20.98 -12.72
C LEU A 107 0.20 -20.84 -12.70
N HIS A 108 0.79 -20.79 -13.88
CA HIS A 108 2.23 -20.58 -14.06
C HIS A 108 2.55 -19.08 -14.08
N ILE A 109 3.67 -18.73 -13.45
CA ILE A 109 4.23 -17.38 -13.46
C ILE A 109 5.72 -17.46 -13.76
N ASP A 110 6.19 -16.67 -14.71
CA ASP A 110 7.62 -16.52 -14.94
C ASP A 110 8.22 -15.67 -13.82
N TYR A 111 9.38 -16.06 -13.31
CA TYR A 111 10.02 -15.33 -12.23
C TYR A 111 10.54 -13.98 -12.71
N ALA A 112 10.47 -12.97 -11.83
CA ALA A 112 11.13 -11.69 -12.04
C ALA A 112 12.62 -11.89 -12.37
N GLU A 113 13.22 -11.04 -13.20
CA GLU A 113 14.65 -11.15 -13.49
C GLU A 113 15.48 -11.04 -12.21
N LYS A 114 16.67 -11.66 -12.19
CA LYS A 114 17.52 -11.72 -10.98
C LYS A 114 18.13 -10.36 -10.61
N ASN A 115 18.24 -9.45 -11.58
CA ASN A 115 18.73 -8.08 -11.42
C ASN A 115 17.63 -7.11 -10.92
N VAL A 116 16.36 -7.50 -10.92
CA VAL A 116 15.28 -6.67 -10.37
C VAL A 116 15.39 -6.71 -8.87
N THR A 117 15.86 -5.62 -8.29
CA THR A 117 15.95 -5.39 -6.86
C THR A 117 14.82 -4.49 -6.39
N TRP A 118 14.67 -4.41 -5.08
CA TRP A 118 13.71 -3.50 -4.49
C TRP A 118 13.97 -2.05 -4.88
N GLU A 119 15.23 -1.63 -4.81
CA GLU A 119 15.72 -0.29 -5.13
C GLU A 119 15.53 0.05 -6.62
N SER A 120 15.53 -0.95 -7.50
CA SER A 120 15.26 -0.74 -8.94
C SER A 120 13.79 -0.39 -9.22
N LEU A 121 12.86 -0.92 -8.42
CA LEU A 121 11.44 -0.55 -8.48
C LEU A 121 11.17 0.72 -7.67
N TYR A 122 11.92 0.93 -6.59
CA TYR A 122 11.69 2.04 -5.65
C TYR A 122 12.96 2.89 -5.48
N PRO A 123 13.43 3.55 -6.55
CA PRO A 123 14.60 4.40 -6.47
C PRO A 123 14.36 5.60 -5.55
N GLU A 124 15.43 6.05 -4.91
CA GLU A 124 15.41 7.26 -4.07
C GLU A 124 15.03 8.49 -4.89
N TRP A 125 15.61 8.61 -6.10
CA TRP A 125 15.42 9.74 -7.00
C TRP A 125 15.11 9.27 -8.42
N ILE A 126 14.26 10.02 -9.12
CA ILE A 126 14.03 9.94 -10.55
C ILE A 126 13.96 11.36 -11.13
N ASP A 127 14.22 11.50 -12.43
CA ASP A 127 13.96 12.75 -13.14
C ASP A 127 12.45 12.93 -13.34
N GLU A 128 11.80 13.60 -12.38
CA GLU A 128 10.37 13.87 -12.39
C GLU A 128 9.96 14.99 -13.36
N GLU A 129 10.92 15.77 -13.86
CA GLU A 129 10.73 16.80 -14.88
C GLU A 129 10.90 16.25 -16.30
N GLN A 130 11.52 15.08 -16.44
CA GLN A 130 11.84 14.44 -17.71
C GLN A 130 12.65 15.39 -18.62
N GLU A 131 13.50 16.23 -18.00
CA GLU A 131 14.36 17.18 -18.71
C GLU A 131 15.56 16.46 -19.33
N GLU A 132 16.08 15.44 -18.63
CA GLU A 132 17.26 14.67 -19.04
C GLU A 132 16.88 13.23 -19.40
N ASP A 133 16.09 12.55 -18.56
CA ASP A 133 15.76 11.13 -18.71
C ASP A 133 14.26 10.85 -18.50
N VAL A 134 13.71 9.90 -19.26
CA VAL A 134 12.35 9.38 -19.02
C VAL A 134 12.43 8.24 -18.01
N PRO A 135 11.83 8.35 -16.81
CA PRO A 135 11.84 7.28 -15.82
C PRO A 135 11.12 6.03 -16.35
N ILE A 136 11.76 4.86 -16.24
CA ILE A 136 11.21 3.57 -16.67
C ILE A 136 11.34 2.57 -15.52
N CYS A 137 10.24 1.91 -15.19
CA CYS A 137 10.26 0.81 -14.24
C CYS A 137 10.66 -0.53 -14.88
N PRO A 138 11.48 -1.35 -14.19
CA PRO A 138 11.63 -2.76 -14.54
C PRO A 138 10.28 -3.47 -14.63
N SER A 139 10.06 -4.23 -15.70
CA SER A 139 8.81 -4.97 -15.88
C SER A 139 8.82 -6.28 -15.09
N LEU A 140 7.69 -6.59 -14.42
CA LEU A 140 7.46 -7.90 -13.85
C LEU A 140 6.65 -8.80 -14.82
N PRO A 141 7.02 -10.08 -15.01
CA PRO A 141 6.30 -10.97 -15.92
C PRO A 141 4.82 -11.19 -15.54
N LYS A 142 3.90 -10.94 -16.47
CA LYS A 142 2.47 -11.09 -16.17
C LYS A 142 2.04 -12.56 -16.21
N VAL A 143 1.18 -12.96 -15.27
CA VAL A 143 0.50 -14.26 -15.33
C VAL A 143 -0.50 -14.28 -16.48
N GLU A 144 -0.53 -15.38 -17.22
CA GLU A 144 -1.53 -15.60 -18.27
C GLU A 144 -2.93 -15.73 -17.65
N VAL A 145 -3.86 -14.91 -18.12
CA VAL A 145 -5.24 -14.95 -17.66
C VAL A 145 -5.94 -16.16 -18.28
N PRO A 146 -6.48 -17.09 -17.49
CA PRO A 146 -7.18 -18.24 -18.04
C PRO A 146 -8.48 -17.84 -18.73
N ARG A 147 -8.87 -18.61 -19.75
CA ARG A 147 -10.18 -18.43 -20.43
C ARG A 147 -11.34 -18.77 -19.51
N GLN A 148 -11.13 -19.69 -18.59
CA GLN A 148 -12.11 -20.06 -17.56
C GLN A 148 -12.12 -19.00 -16.46
N ARG A 149 -13.30 -18.52 -16.09
CA ARG A 149 -13.47 -17.63 -14.94
C ARG A 149 -13.09 -18.36 -13.66
N LEU A 150 -12.35 -17.68 -12.78
CA LEU A 150 -11.97 -18.18 -11.46
C LEU A 150 -12.92 -17.60 -10.39
N ASP A 151 -13.45 -18.44 -9.51
CA ASP A 151 -14.24 -18.01 -8.36
C ASP A 151 -13.34 -17.73 -7.14
N LEU A 152 -12.29 -18.55 -6.99
CA LEU A 152 -11.27 -18.43 -5.95
C LEU A 152 -9.88 -18.41 -6.57
N ILE A 153 -9.05 -17.44 -6.19
CA ILE A 153 -7.62 -17.41 -6.52
C ILE A 153 -6.86 -17.65 -5.23
N ALA A 154 -6.28 -18.83 -5.09
CA ALA A 154 -5.37 -19.14 -4.00
C ALA A 154 -3.93 -18.80 -4.41
N VAL A 155 -3.20 -18.10 -3.56
CA VAL A 155 -1.78 -17.81 -3.75
C VAL A 155 -1.00 -18.10 -2.48
N LYS A 156 0.10 -18.83 -2.61
CA LYS A 156 1.03 -19.11 -1.51
C LYS A 156 2.20 -18.13 -1.59
N LEU A 157 2.44 -17.36 -0.53
CA LEU A 157 3.52 -16.36 -0.53
C LEU A 157 4.74 -16.83 0.27
N PRO A 158 5.96 -16.47 -0.17
CA PRO A 158 7.12 -16.54 0.68
C PRO A 158 6.98 -15.57 1.87
N CYS A 159 7.55 -15.97 3.01
CA CYS A 159 7.62 -15.19 4.24
C CYS A 159 8.91 -15.57 4.96
N ARG A 160 10.02 -14.99 4.49
CA ARG A 160 11.36 -15.25 5.02
C ARG A 160 11.51 -14.53 6.36
N ASN A 161 12.03 -15.22 7.37
CA ASN A 161 12.18 -14.70 8.75
C ASN A 161 13.36 -13.72 8.94
N GLU A 162 13.87 -13.13 7.86
CA GLU A 162 14.87 -12.08 7.90
C GLU A 162 14.11 -10.76 7.74
N GLY A 163 14.48 -9.72 8.51
CA GLY A 163 13.72 -8.49 8.76
C GLY A 163 13.35 -7.59 7.56
N ASN A 164 13.23 -8.16 6.36
CA ASN A 164 12.90 -7.49 5.11
C ASN A 164 11.83 -8.24 4.27
N TRP A 165 11.00 -9.09 4.88
CA TRP A 165 9.92 -9.80 4.17
C TRP A 165 8.95 -8.86 3.42
N SER A 166 8.89 -7.62 3.88
CA SER A 166 8.08 -6.53 3.38
C SER A 166 8.61 -5.90 2.09
N ARG A 167 9.93 -5.93 1.88
CA ARG A 167 10.60 -5.48 0.66
C ARG A 167 11.14 -6.67 -0.14
N ASP A 168 10.25 -7.64 -0.38
CA ASP A 168 10.53 -8.83 -1.17
C ASP A 168 9.84 -8.79 -2.55
N ILE A 169 10.64 -8.89 -3.61
CA ILE A 169 10.18 -8.81 -5.00
C ILE A 169 9.25 -9.96 -5.37
N ALA A 170 9.53 -11.20 -4.92
CA ALA A 170 8.69 -12.34 -5.25
C ALA A 170 7.32 -12.22 -4.57
N ARG A 171 7.32 -11.79 -3.31
CA ARG A 171 6.10 -11.53 -2.54
C ARG A 171 5.27 -10.41 -3.16
N LEU A 172 5.89 -9.32 -3.60
CA LEU A 172 5.22 -8.24 -4.34
C LEU A 172 4.61 -8.78 -5.64
N HIS A 173 5.43 -9.49 -6.42
CA HIS A 173 5.05 -10.00 -7.74
C HIS A 173 3.86 -10.96 -7.68
N LEU A 174 3.87 -11.91 -6.73
CA LEU A 174 2.79 -12.87 -6.54
C LEU A 174 1.48 -12.20 -6.13
N GLN A 175 1.55 -11.17 -5.28
CA GLN A 175 0.36 -10.43 -4.83
C GLN A 175 -0.23 -9.57 -5.96
N ILE A 176 0.60 -8.86 -6.71
CA ILE A 176 0.16 -8.11 -7.90
C ILE A 176 -0.44 -9.05 -8.94
N SER A 177 0.14 -10.24 -9.12
CA SER A 177 -0.38 -11.25 -10.05
C SER A 177 -1.72 -11.81 -9.61
N ALA A 178 -1.89 -12.15 -8.33
CA ALA A 178 -3.17 -12.57 -7.78
C ALA A 178 -4.24 -11.46 -7.91
N ALA A 179 -3.86 -10.21 -7.64
CA ALA A 179 -4.73 -9.05 -7.85
C ALA A 179 -5.09 -8.87 -9.34
N GLY A 180 -4.12 -9.01 -10.25
CA GLY A 180 -4.31 -8.93 -11.70
C GLY A 180 -5.27 -10.00 -12.24
N LEU A 181 -5.14 -11.23 -11.75
CA LEU A 181 -6.07 -12.32 -12.05
C LEU A 181 -7.48 -12.00 -11.56
N ALA A 182 -7.64 -11.51 -10.32
CA ALA A 182 -8.93 -11.12 -9.77
C ALA A 182 -9.56 -9.98 -10.59
N ALA A 183 -8.77 -8.95 -10.90
CA ALA A 183 -9.19 -7.79 -11.69
C ALA A 183 -9.54 -8.14 -13.15
N SER A 184 -8.90 -9.16 -13.73
CA SER A 184 -9.17 -9.61 -15.10
C SER A 184 -10.55 -10.25 -15.28
N CYS A 185 -11.15 -10.76 -14.19
CA CYS A 185 -12.47 -11.36 -14.23
C CYS A 185 -13.53 -10.31 -14.58
N LYS A 186 -14.20 -10.49 -15.71
CA LYS A 186 -15.28 -9.60 -16.17
C LYS A 186 -16.62 -10.03 -15.57
N GLY A 187 -17.44 -9.07 -15.15
CA GLY A 187 -18.80 -9.30 -14.64
C GLY A 187 -19.04 -8.73 -13.25
N THR A 188 -20.27 -8.90 -12.75
CA THR A 188 -20.72 -8.47 -11.42
C THR A 188 -20.50 -9.52 -10.33
N PHE A 189 -20.08 -10.73 -10.72
CA PHE A 189 -19.90 -11.82 -9.77
C PHE A 189 -18.63 -11.62 -8.94
N PRO A 190 -18.69 -11.90 -7.62
CA PRO A 190 -17.54 -11.76 -6.75
C PRO A 190 -16.44 -12.75 -7.14
N VAL A 191 -15.19 -12.36 -6.91
CA VAL A 191 -14.01 -13.23 -6.95
C VAL A 191 -13.36 -13.13 -5.59
N TYR A 192 -12.92 -14.27 -5.05
CA TYR A 192 -12.25 -14.33 -3.77
C TYR A 192 -10.76 -14.57 -3.96
N VAL A 193 -9.95 -13.94 -3.12
CA VAL A 193 -8.49 -14.12 -3.12
C VAL A 193 -8.09 -14.71 -1.78
N LEU A 194 -7.52 -15.91 -1.78
CA LEU A 194 -7.01 -16.60 -0.61
C LEU A 194 -5.48 -16.52 -0.61
N ILE A 195 -4.92 -15.82 0.36
CA ILE A 195 -3.47 -15.65 0.50
C ILE A 195 -3.00 -16.51 1.66
N LEU A 196 -2.12 -17.47 1.38
CA LEU A 196 -1.49 -18.32 2.39
C LEU A 196 -0.10 -17.80 2.73
N THR A 197 0.04 -17.23 3.92
CA THR A 197 1.28 -16.62 4.39
C THR A 197 1.25 -16.33 5.89
N ARG A 198 2.40 -16.41 6.56
CA ARG A 198 2.56 -15.93 7.95
C ARG A 198 2.74 -14.41 8.03
N CYS A 199 3.26 -13.82 6.97
CA CYS A 199 3.56 -12.39 6.89
C CYS A 199 2.33 -11.62 6.41
N PHE A 200 2.15 -10.40 6.88
CA PHE A 200 0.98 -9.59 6.55
C PHE A 200 0.86 -9.27 5.04
N PRO A 201 -0.26 -9.58 4.34
CA PRO A 201 -0.46 -9.21 2.93
C PRO A 201 -0.47 -7.69 2.73
N ILE A 202 -0.13 -7.18 1.54
CA ILE A 202 0.00 -5.74 1.29
C ILE A 202 -1.33 -5.01 1.58
N PRO A 203 -1.42 -4.21 2.67
CA PRO A 203 -2.72 -3.70 3.16
C PRO A 203 -3.43 -2.74 2.20
N ASN A 204 -2.73 -2.11 1.26
CA ASN A 204 -3.39 -1.24 0.28
C ASN A 204 -3.87 -1.99 -0.96
N LEU A 205 -3.29 -3.16 -1.25
CA LEU A 205 -3.72 -3.98 -2.37
C LEU A 205 -4.89 -4.88 -1.95
N PHE A 206 -4.77 -5.46 -0.75
CA PHE A 206 -5.79 -6.25 -0.10
C PHE A 206 -6.19 -5.55 1.20
N THR A 207 -7.19 -4.67 1.09
CA THR A 207 -7.57 -3.79 2.19
C THR A 207 -8.34 -4.55 3.26
N CYS A 208 -8.31 -4.04 4.50
CA CYS A 208 -9.11 -4.65 5.54
C CYS A 208 -10.63 -4.55 5.26
N LYS A 209 -11.08 -3.54 4.49
CA LYS A 209 -12.49 -3.45 4.05
C LYS A 209 -12.91 -4.66 3.20
N ASP A 210 -11.94 -5.29 2.52
CA ASP A 210 -12.15 -6.46 1.68
C ASP A 210 -11.89 -7.79 2.43
N LEU A 211 -11.40 -7.75 3.67
CA LEU A 211 -11.07 -8.96 4.44
C LEU A 211 -12.35 -9.68 4.90
N VAL A 212 -12.50 -10.93 4.48
CA VAL A 212 -13.65 -11.79 4.85
C VAL A 212 -13.32 -12.64 6.07
N ALA A 213 -12.11 -13.22 6.10
CA ALA A 213 -11.67 -14.08 7.19
C ALA A 213 -10.15 -14.08 7.29
N HIS A 214 -9.64 -14.17 8.52
CA HIS A 214 -8.23 -14.38 8.82
C HIS A 214 -8.11 -15.48 9.88
N GLU A 215 -7.45 -16.59 9.53
CA GLU A 215 -7.31 -17.79 10.36
C GLU A 215 -5.85 -18.27 10.31
N GLY A 216 -5.05 -17.86 11.30
CA GLY A 216 -3.62 -18.17 11.36
C GLY A 216 -2.86 -17.62 10.15
N SER A 217 -2.37 -18.51 9.27
CA SER A 217 -1.66 -18.10 8.05
C SER A 217 -2.57 -17.95 6.82
N THR A 218 -3.89 -17.93 7.03
CA THR A 218 -4.90 -17.95 5.96
C THR A 218 -5.64 -16.63 5.91
N TRP A 219 -5.50 -15.89 4.81
CA TRP A 219 -6.17 -14.61 4.61
C TRP A 219 -7.13 -14.71 3.42
N LEU A 220 -8.41 -14.49 3.66
CA LEU A 220 -9.44 -14.55 2.62
C LEU A 220 -10.02 -13.16 2.37
N TYR A 221 -9.90 -12.68 1.14
CA TYR A 221 -10.38 -11.38 0.71
C TYR A 221 -11.49 -11.51 -0.34
N LYS A 222 -12.40 -10.54 -0.35
CA LYS A 222 -13.38 -10.27 -1.40
C LYS A 222 -13.10 -8.88 -1.97
N PRO A 223 -12.09 -8.73 -2.85
CA PRO A 223 -11.67 -7.43 -3.35
C PRO A 223 -12.77 -6.72 -4.16
N HIS A 224 -12.87 -5.41 -3.99
CA HIS A 224 -13.65 -4.56 -4.88
C HIS A 224 -12.98 -4.43 -6.27
N LEU A 225 -13.46 -5.21 -7.25
CA LEU A 225 -12.78 -5.39 -8.54
C LEU A 225 -12.51 -4.09 -9.32
N THR A 226 -13.42 -3.10 -9.26
CA THR A 226 -13.20 -1.81 -9.93
C THR A 226 -12.08 -1.01 -9.30
N ALA A 227 -12.06 -0.92 -7.97
CA ALA A 227 -11.01 -0.21 -7.24
C ALA A 227 -9.65 -0.92 -7.41
N LEU A 228 -9.67 -2.27 -7.44
CA LEU A 228 -8.48 -3.06 -7.70
C LEU A 228 -7.91 -2.82 -9.10
N ARG A 229 -8.76 -2.70 -10.14
CA ARG A 229 -8.33 -2.35 -11.50
C ARG A 229 -7.68 -0.97 -11.57
N GLU A 230 -8.26 0.02 -10.88
CA GLU A 230 -7.70 1.38 -10.83
C GLU A 230 -6.32 1.38 -10.16
N LYS A 231 -6.15 0.65 -9.05
CA LYS A 231 -4.85 0.49 -8.37
C LYS A 231 -3.81 -0.17 -9.28
N LEU A 232 -4.21 -1.20 -10.05
CA LEU A 232 -3.32 -1.93 -10.96
C LEU A 232 -2.98 -1.16 -12.25
N GLN A 233 -3.60 -0.02 -12.51
CA GLN A 233 -3.20 0.88 -13.59
C GLN A 233 -2.01 1.76 -13.19
N LEU A 234 -1.73 1.89 -11.89
CA LEU A 234 -0.58 2.62 -11.40
C LEU A 234 0.71 1.80 -11.65
N PRO A 235 1.85 2.47 -11.92
CA PRO A 235 3.14 1.81 -12.04
C PRO A 235 3.46 0.92 -10.83
N ILE A 236 4.28 -0.10 -11.07
CA ILE A 236 4.78 -0.98 -10.03
C ILE A 236 6.10 -0.38 -9.53
N GLY A 237 6.03 0.52 -8.56
CA GLY A 237 7.21 1.22 -8.03
C GLY A 237 7.32 2.71 -8.39
N SER A 238 8.32 3.39 -7.81
CA SER A 238 8.57 4.85 -7.86
C SER A 238 9.49 5.26 -8.98
N CYS A 239 9.98 4.27 -9.72
CA CYS A 239 10.73 4.42 -10.95
C CYS A 239 9.91 5.04 -12.11
N GLU A 240 8.60 5.25 -11.95
CA GLU A 240 7.73 5.88 -12.95
C GLU A 240 6.65 6.74 -12.27
N LEU A 241 6.20 7.78 -12.99
CA LEU A 241 5.13 8.68 -12.57
C LEU A 241 3.75 8.03 -12.79
N ALA A 242 3.05 7.74 -11.69
CA ALA A 242 1.66 7.36 -11.56
C ALA A 242 0.63 8.43 -12.01
N LEU A 243 1.00 9.71 -12.20
CA LEU A 243 0.24 10.66 -13.04
C LEU A 243 1.17 11.24 -14.12
N PRO A 244 0.89 11.00 -15.42
CA PRO A 244 1.63 11.63 -16.50
C PRO A 244 1.35 13.14 -16.56
N LEU A 245 2.28 13.89 -17.17
CA LEU A 245 2.12 15.33 -17.42
C LEU A 245 0.82 15.60 -18.20
N GLY A 246 -0.04 16.45 -17.66
CA GLY A 246 -1.29 16.86 -18.33
C GLY A 246 -2.48 15.92 -18.13
N ALA A 247 -2.46 15.01 -17.14
CA ALA A 247 -3.62 14.22 -16.78
C ALA A 247 -4.82 15.13 -16.44
N VAL A 248 -5.89 14.97 -17.20
CA VAL A 248 -7.11 15.79 -17.12
C VAL A 248 -7.86 15.45 -15.84
N ASP A 249 -8.34 16.50 -15.16
CA ASP A 249 -9.23 16.42 -14.00
C ASP A 249 -10.40 15.48 -14.33
N ARG A 250 -10.49 14.35 -13.61
CA ARG A 250 -11.61 13.43 -13.83
C ARG A 250 -12.86 14.13 -13.35
N ASP A 251 -13.83 14.32 -14.24
CA ASP A 251 -15.11 14.93 -13.92
C ASP A 251 -15.87 14.03 -12.92
N TYR A 252 -15.79 14.36 -11.64
CA TYR A 252 -16.44 13.62 -10.54
C TYR A 252 -17.95 13.90 -10.55
N SER A 253 -18.64 13.31 -11.52
CA SER A 253 -20.09 13.42 -11.64
C SER A 253 -20.82 12.56 -10.60
N GLY A 254 -21.73 13.19 -9.83
CA GLY A 254 -23.00 12.57 -9.43
C GLY A 254 -23.22 12.16 -7.97
N ARG A 255 -22.22 12.18 -7.09
CA ARG A 255 -22.44 12.01 -5.63
C ARG A 255 -21.67 13.07 -4.86
N ARG A 256 -22.32 13.67 -3.87
CA ARG A 256 -21.66 14.51 -2.86
C ARG A 256 -20.73 13.59 -2.06
N GLN A 257 -19.47 13.50 -2.48
CA GLN A 257 -18.49 12.63 -1.83
C GLN A 257 -18.17 13.20 -0.44
N ARG A 258 -18.14 12.32 0.58
CA ARG A 258 -17.79 12.73 1.94
C ARG A 258 -16.28 12.85 2.01
N GLU A 259 -15.78 14.01 1.63
CA GLU A 259 -14.36 14.29 1.47
C GLU A 259 -13.94 15.49 2.31
N ALA A 260 -12.78 15.38 2.95
CA ALA A 260 -12.24 16.45 3.77
C ALA A 260 -10.72 16.60 3.62
N TYR A 261 -10.23 17.83 3.80
CA TYR A 261 -8.87 18.03 4.24
C TYR A 261 -8.80 17.82 5.75
N ALA A 262 -7.80 17.08 6.20
CA ALA A 262 -7.58 16.76 7.60
C ALA A 262 -6.24 17.31 8.07
N THR A 263 -6.19 17.79 9.31
CA THR A 263 -4.92 18.07 9.99
C THR A 263 -4.99 17.65 11.45
N ILE A 264 -3.84 17.61 12.14
CA ILE A 264 -3.75 17.19 13.54
C ILE A 264 -2.78 18.07 14.32
N LEU A 265 -3.22 18.53 15.49
CA LEU A 265 -2.39 19.30 16.42
C LEU A 265 -2.12 18.48 17.68
N HIS A 266 -0.84 18.42 18.03
CA HIS A 266 -0.33 17.73 19.23
C HIS A 266 0.50 18.66 20.13
N SER A 267 0.65 19.94 19.76
CA SER A 267 1.20 21.00 20.60
C SER A 267 0.54 22.36 20.33
N ALA A 268 0.26 23.11 21.39
CA ALA A 268 -0.77 24.16 21.38
C ALA A 268 -0.34 25.54 20.85
N HIS A 269 0.94 25.87 20.85
CA HIS A 269 1.32 27.30 20.75
C HIS A 269 1.80 27.76 19.38
N VAL A 270 2.47 26.91 18.59
CA VAL A 270 3.01 27.32 17.27
C VAL A 270 2.16 26.81 16.11
N TYR A 271 1.61 25.60 16.22
CA TYR A 271 0.93 24.96 15.10
C TYR A 271 -0.54 25.40 14.90
N VAL A 272 -1.15 26.09 15.87
CA VAL A 272 -2.52 26.65 15.68
C VAL A 272 -2.51 27.70 14.56
N CYS A 273 -1.52 28.60 14.55
CA CYS A 273 -1.35 29.59 13.48
C CYS A 273 -1.11 28.91 12.13
N GLY A 274 -0.29 27.85 12.12
CA GLY A 274 -0.05 27.03 10.94
C GLY A 274 -1.33 26.39 10.39
N ALA A 275 -2.14 25.76 11.25
CA ALA A 275 -3.42 25.18 10.85
C ALA A 275 -4.42 26.23 10.33
N ILE A 276 -4.47 27.42 10.94
CA ILE A 276 -5.28 28.54 10.43
C ILE A 276 -4.80 28.94 9.04
N ALA A 277 -3.49 29.11 8.84
CA ALA A 277 -2.91 29.46 7.55
C ALA A 277 -3.19 28.37 6.49
N ALA A 278 -3.07 27.09 6.85
CA ALA A 278 -3.39 25.96 5.99
C ALA A 278 -4.85 26.00 5.52
N ALA A 279 -5.82 26.17 6.43
CA ALA A 279 -7.23 26.32 6.08
C ALA A 279 -7.48 27.46 5.10
N GLN A 280 -6.90 28.64 5.38
CA GLN A 280 -7.04 29.79 4.48
C GLN A 280 -6.44 29.50 3.10
N SER A 281 -5.26 28.88 3.04
CA SER A 281 -4.61 28.53 1.77
C SER A 281 -5.44 27.55 0.94
N ILE A 282 -6.06 26.53 1.56
CA ILE A 282 -6.96 25.57 0.91
C ILE A 282 -8.18 26.28 0.32
N ARG A 283 -8.77 27.22 1.08
CA ARG A 283 -9.92 28.02 0.62
C ARG A 283 -9.53 28.99 -0.49
N MET A 284 -8.40 29.66 -0.38
CA MET A 284 -7.87 30.57 -1.41
C MET A 284 -7.53 29.83 -2.71
N ALA A 285 -7.10 28.57 -2.62
CA ALA A 285 -6.91 27.68 -3.75
C ALA A 285 -8.24 27.21 -4.39
N GLY A 286 -9.39 27.58 -3.82
CA GLY A 286 -10.71 27.33 -4.39
C GLY A 286 -11.39 26.02 -3.95
N SER A 287 -10.82 25.29 -2.99
CA SER A 287 -11.44 24.05 -2.51
C SER A 287 -12.67 24.33 -1.65
N THR A 288 -13.71 23.52 -1.84
CA THR A 288 -14.97 23.57 -1.09
C THR A 288 -15.17 22.38 -0.15
N ARG A 289 -14.17 21.49 -0.06
CA ARG A 289 -14.23 20.29 0.79
C ARG A 289 -14.26 20.63 2.27
N ASP A 290 -14.73 19.69 3.09
CA ASP A 290 -14.77 19.90 4.53
C ASP A 290 -13.34 20.05 5.07
N LEU A 291 -13.19 20.81 6.15
CA LEU A 291 -11.92 20.96 6.87
C LEU A 291 -12.13 20.33 8.24
N VAL A 292 -11.38 19.29 8.58
CA VAL A 292 -11.44 18.62 9.88
C VAL A 292 -10.09 18.69 10.59
N ILE A 293 -10.08 19.08 11.86
CA ILE A 293 -8.86 19.13 12.65
C ILE A 293 -9.00 18.26 13.89
N LEU A 294 -8.01 17.39 14.10
CA LEU A 294 -7.88 16.57 15.29
C LEU A 294 -7.02 17.32 16.31
N VAL A 295 -7.54 17.50 17.52
CA VAL A 295 -6.85 18.20 18.62
C VAL A 295 -6.95 17.39 19.90
N ASP A 296 -6.00 17.52 20.82
CA ASP A 296 -6.12 16.95 22.15
C ASP A 296 -6.67 17.97 23.18
N GLU A 297 -6.79 17.54 24.44
CA GLU A 297 -7.27 18.39 25.54
C GLU A 297 -6.29 19.52 25.92
N THR A 298 -5.06 19.52 25.40
CA THR A 298 -4.07 20.58 25.67
C THR A 298 -4.32 21.85 24.86
N ILE A 299 -5.10 21.75 23.77
CA ILE A 299 -5.52 22.91 22.97
C ILE A 299 -6.65 23.65 23.71
N SER A 300 -6.36 24.86 24.17
CA SER A 300 -7.31 25.71 24.90
C SER A 300 -8.55 26.09 24.07
N GLU A 301 -9.64 26.43 24.75
CA GLU A 301 -10.87 26.95 24.12
C GLU A 301 -10.60 28.16 23.22
N TYR A 302 -9.72 29.07 23.63
CA TYR A 302 -9.32 30.22 22.82
C TYR A 302 -8.74 29.78 21.46
N HIS A 303 -7.83 28.80 21.46
CA HIS A 303 -7.27 28.27 20.21
C HIS A 303 -8.31 27.49 19.39
N ARG A 304 -9.20 26.74 20.05
CA ARG A 304 -10.30 26.01 19.39
C ARG A 304 -11.23 26.97 18.66
N SER A 305 -11.66 28.06 19.31
CA SER A 305 -12.47 29.10 18.66
C SER A 305 -11.76 29.72 17.44
N GLY A 306 -10.45 29.95 17.52
CA GLY A 306 -9.66 30.42 16.38
C GLY A 306 -9.65 29.45 15.20
N LEU A 307 -9.54 28.14 15.46
CA LEU A 307 -9.60 27.09 14.45
C LEU A 307 -10.99 26.99 13.80
N GLU A 308 -12.05 27.06 14.61
CA GLU A 308 -13.44 27.05 14.13
C GLU A 308 -13.74 28.27 13.24
N LEU A 309 -13.28 29.46 13.64
CA LEU A 309 -13.41 30.68 12.83
C LEU A 309 -12.65 30.59 11.51
N ALA A 310 -11.54 29.84 11.45
CA ALA A 310 -10.83 29.55 10.21
C ALA A 310 -11.55 28.51 9.32
N GLY A 311 -12.62 27.89 9.82
CA GLY A 311 -13.44 26.93 9.10
C GLY A 311 -13.15 25.47 9.43
N TRP A 312 -12.29 25.17 10.41
CA TRP A 312 -12.04 23.79 10.83
C TRP A 312 -13.19 23.24 11.68
N GLN A 313 -13.61 22.02 11.39
CA GLN A 313 -14.41 21.19 12.29
C GLN A 313 -13.47 20.55 13.32
N VAL A 314 -13.47 21.09 14.54
CA VAL A 314 -12.59 20.63 15.62
C VAL A 314 -13.10 19.33 16.23
N ARG A 315 -12.23 18.31 16.31
CA ARG A 315 -12.52 17.03 16.95
C ARG A 315 -11.48 16.70 18.00
N THR A 316 -11.95 16.46 19.22
CA THR A 316 -11.07 16.05 20.32
C THR A 316 -10.66 14.57 20.17
N ILE A 317 -9.38 14.29 20.32
CA ILE A 317 -8.80 12.95 20.28
C ILE A 317 -7.93 12.68 21.49
N GLN A 318 -7.75 11.40 21.81
CA GLN A 318 -6.71 10.96 22.72
C GLN A 318 -5.41 10.73 21.92
N ARG A 319 -4.33 11.39 22.35
CA ARG A 319 -3.01 11.21 21.76
C ARG A 319 -2.54 9.76 21.82
N ILE A 320 -1.77 9.36 20.81
CA ILE A 320 -1.11 8.06 20.73
C ILE A 320 0.39 8.31 20.84
N ARG A 321 0.99 7.75 21.89
CA ARG A 321 2.44 7.84 22.11
C ARG A 321 3.15 6.88 21.17
N ASN A 322 4.22 7.34 20.54
CA ASN A 322 5.17 6.47 19.87
C ASN A 322 5.95 5.67 20.93
N PRO A 323 5.79 4.33 21.00
CA PRO A 323 6.47 3.51 22.01
C PRO A 323 7.99 3.53 21.88
N LYS A 324 8.51 3.85 20.68
CA LYS A 324 9.95 3.94 20.38
C LYS A 324 10.53 5.35 20.57
N ALA A 325 9.70 6.35 20.86
CA ALA A 325 10.18 7.72 21.09
C ALA A 325 10.69 7.91 22.51
N GLU A 326 11.77 8.69 22.62
CA GLU A 326 12.22 9.23 23.90
C GLU A 326 11.15 10.14 24.50
N LYS A 327 11.16 10.23 25.84
CA LYS A 327 10.20 11.07 26.55
C LYS A 327 10.46 12.54 26.21
N ASP A 328 9.39 13.31 25.98
CA ASP A 328 9.44 14.74 25.65
C ASP A 328 10.13 15.05 24.30
N ALA A 329 10.45 14.03 23.49
CA ALA A 329 10.96 14.21 22.14
C ALA A 329 9.87 14.78 21.22
N TYR A 330 10.27 15.55 20.20
CA TYR A 330 9.32 16.17 19.26
C TYR A 330 8.43 15.14 18.53
N ASN A 331 8.92 13.92 18.35
CA ASN A 331 8.23 12.83 17.68
C ASN A 331 7.42 11.94 18.65
N GLU A 332 7.36 12.25 19.95
CA GLU A 332 6.72 11.41 20.96
C GLU A 332 5.24 11.13 20.66
N TRP A 333 4.55 12.09 20.03
CA TRP A 333 3.12 12.02 19.78
C TRP A 333 2.75 11.88 18.30
N ASN A 334 3.74 11.64 17.43
CA ASN A 334 3.54 11.56 15.98
C ASN A 334 2.57 10.44 15.56
N TYR A 335 2.48 9.35 16.33
CA TYR A 335 1.55 8.24 16.08
C TYR A 335 0.09 8.63 16.29
N SER A 336 -0.18 9.81 16.85
CA SER A 336 -1.55 10.37 16.86
C SER A 336 -2.10 10.56 15.45
N LYS A 337 -1.25 10.64 14.40
CA LYS A 337 -1.67 10.60 13.00
C LYS A 337 -2.49 9.34 12.66
N PHE A 338 -2.36 8.23 13.39
CA PHE A 338 -3.19 7.04 13.17
C PHE A 338 -4.69 7.32 13.40
N ARG A 339 -5.04 8.34 14.21
CA ARG A 339 -6.43 8.77 14.43
C ARG A 339 -7.12 9.23 13.14
N LEU A 340 -6.37 9.59 12.11
CA LEU A 340 -6.92 9.93 10.78
C LEU A 340 -7.75 8.80 10.18
N TRP A 341 -7.39 7.53 10.44
CA TRP A 341 -8.17 6.37 9.98
C TRP A 341 -9.51 6.20 10.70
N GLN A 342 -9.75 6.93 11.79
CA GLN A 342 -11.03 6.88 12.51
C GLN A 342 -12.04 7.93 12.02
N LEU A 343 -11.68 8.76 11.04
CA LEU A 343 -12.57 9.73 10.38
C LEU A 343 -13.55 9.04 9.40
N THR A 344 -14.22 7.98 9.85
CA THR A 344 -15.05 7.08 9.01
C THR A 344 -16.37 7.68 8.53
N ASP A 345 -16.69 8.88 8.98
CA ASP A 345 -17.76 9.70 8.40
C ASP A 345 -17.37 10.28 7.04
N TYR A 346 -16.09 10.23 6.67
CA TYR A 346 -15.56 10.54 5.35
C TYR A 346 -15.19 9.26 4.58
N ASP A 347 -15.40 9.30 3.27
CA ASP A 347 -14.99 8.25 2.34
C ASP A 347 -13.49 8.37 2.01
N LYS A 348 -12.97 9.60 1.96
CA LYS A 348 -11.57 9.91 1.68
C LYS A 348 -11.16 11.23 2.31
N ILE A 349 -9.91 11.32 2.77
CA ILE A 349 -9.34 12.54 3.31
C ILE A 349 -7.97 12.82 2.68
N ILE A 350 -7.63 14.11 2.56
CA ILE A 350 -6.26 14.57 2.31
C ILE A 350 -5.74 15.12 3.62
N PHE A 351 -4.85 14.37 4.27
CA PHE A 351 -4.09 14.87 5.40
C PHE A 351 -3.04 15.87 4.93
N ILE A 352 -2.91 16.99 5.66
CA ILE A 352 -1.86 17.99 5.47
C ILE A 352 -1.32 18.38 6.86
N ASP A 353 0.00 18.31 7.05
CA ASP A 353 0.65 18.82 8.26
C ASP A 353 0.43 20.34 8.41
N ALA A 354 0.32 20.81 9.65
CA ALA A 354 -0.02 22.20 9.94
C ALA A 354 1.08 23.21 9.56
N ASP A 355 2.25 22.76 9.11
CA ASP A 355 3.38 23.57 8.63
C ASP A 355 3.47 23.66 7.10
N LEU A 356 2.42 23.25 6.38
CA LEU A 356 2.32 23.33 4.92
C LEU A 356 1.29 24.37 4.44
N LEU A 357 1.49 24.89 3.23
CA LEU A 357 0.59 25.82 2.55
C LEU A 357 0.20 25.30 1.17
N ILE A 358 -1.08 25.44 0.83
CA ILE A 358 -1.62 25.09 -0.48
C ILE A 358 -1.61 26.31 -1.40
N LEU A 359 -0.78 26.25 -2.44
CA LEU A 359 -0.60 27.35 -3.40
C LEU A 359 -1.51 27.23 -4.63
N ARG A 360 -2.02 26.02 -4.91
CA ARG A 360 -2.92 25.71 -6.03
C ARG A 360 -3.92 24.65 -5.60
N ASN A 361 -5.06 24.58 -6.27
CA ASN A 361 -6.05 23.55 -5.97
C ASN A 361 -5.43 22.14 -6.16
N ILE A 362 -5.57 21.29 -5.14
CA ILE A 362 -5.09 19.90 -5.16
C ILE A 362 -6.23 18.90 -4.98
N ASP A 363 -7.49 19.30 -5.20
CA ASP A 363 -8.67 18.46 -5.00
C ASP A 363 -8.65 17.21 -5.89
N PHE A 364 -7.91 17.22 -6.99
CA PHE A 364 -7.73 16.03 -7.83
C PHE A 364 -7.05 14.87 -7.07
N LEU A 365 -6.36 15.11 -5.95
CA LEU A 365 -5.85 14.07 -5.05
C LEU A 365 -6.94 13.21 -4.45
N PHE A 366 -8.17 13.71 -4.31
CA PHE A 366 -9.30 12.88 -3.91
C PHE A 366 -9.60 11.78 -4.95
N GLY A 367 -9.03 11.84 -6.15
CA GLY A 367 -9.02 10.73 -7.11
C GLY A 367 -8.09 9.58 -6.79
N MET A 368 -7.08 9.82 -5.95
CA MET A 368 -5.99 8.88 -5.72
C MET A 368 -6.37 7.81 -4.69
N PRO A 369 -5.91 6.56 -4.82
CA PRO A 369 -6.21 5.50 -3.87
C PRO A 369 -5.44 5.67 -2.55
N GLU A 370 -5.95 5.06 -1.48
CA GLU A 370 -5.17 4.91 -0.25
C GLU A 370 -3.98 3.93 -0.43
N ILE A 371 -2.81 4.20 0.15
CA ILE A 371 -2.39 5.49 0.74
C ILE A 371 -1.67 6.27 -0.34
N SER A 372 -1.91 7.58 -0.52
CA SER A 372 -1.07 8.36 -1.44
C SER A 372 -0.37 9.52 -0.77
N ALA A 373 0.94 9.50 -0.66
CA ALA A 373 1.76 10.50 0.04
C ALA A 373 2.83 11.15 -0.83
N THR A 374 4.01 11.46 -0.28
CA THR A 374 5.05 12.22 -0.98
C THR A 374 6.47 11.67 -0.88
N GLY A 375 7.37 12.12 -1.77
CA GLY A 375 8.83 11.88 -1.72
C GLY A 375 9.46 12.03 -0.34
N ASN A 376 10.29 11.08 0.10
CA ASN A 376 11.27 11.33 1.14
C ASN A 376 12.54 10.50 0.90
N ASN A 377 13.43 10.44 1.91
CA ASN A 377 14.68 9.69 1.88
C ASN A 377 14.47 8.20 1.50
N GLY A 378 15.21 7.77 0.47
CA GLY A 378 15.17 6.40 -0.05
C GLY A 378 13.77 5.96 -0.48
N THR A 379 13.35 4.81 0.04
CA THR A 379 12.04 4.18 -0.24
C THR A 379 10.90 4.70 0.64
N LEU A 380 11.20 5.60 1.59
CA LEU A 380 10.21 6.15 2.51
C LEU A 380 9.40 7.27 1.85
N PHE A 381 8.25 7.56 2.44
CA PHE A 381 7.45 8.71 2.06
C PHE A 381 7.42 9.75 3.17
N ASN A 382 7.18 11.01 2.79
CA ASN A 382 6.95 12.07 3.74
C ASN A 382 5.46 12.09 4.11
N SER A 383 5.19 12.01 5.41
CA SER A 383 3.83 11.90 5.97
C SER A 383 3.13 13.25 6.15
N GLY A 384 3.65 14.31 5.53
CA GLY A 384 3.13 15.67 5.61
C GLY A 384 1.96 15.92 4.67
N VAL A 385 1.86 15.17 3.56
CA VAL A 385 0.64 15.12 2.74
C VAL A 385 0.30 13.66 2.49
N MET A 386 -0.92 13.23 2.80
CA MET A 386 -1.36 11.84 2.59
C MET A 386 -2.84 11.77 2.19
N VAL A 387 -3.18 11.02 1.15
CA VAL A 387 -4.53 10.59 0.80
C VAL A 387 -4.83 9.30 1.55
N ILE A 388 -5.88 9.33 2.35
CA ILE A 388 -6.31 8.25 3.26
C ILE A 388 -7.77 7.92 2.97
N GLU A 389 -8.14 6.65 3.07
CA GLU A 389 -9.50 6.13 3.02
C GLU A 389 -9.87 5.59 4.41
N PRO A 390 -10.42 6.43 5.31
CA PRO A 390 -10.62 6.08 6.71
C PRO A 390 -11.29 4.71 6.92
N SER A 391 -10.79 3.98 7.92
CA SER A 391 -11.16 2.61 8.24
C SER A 391 -10.74 2.28 9.67
N ASN A 392 -11.72 2.00 10.55
CA ASN A 392 -11.43 1.54 11.91
C ASN A 392 -10.63 0.24 11.92
N CYS A 393 -10.78 -0.62 10.90
CA CYS A 393 -9.94 -1.81 10.83
C CYS A 393 -8.49 -1.46 10.50
N THR A 394 -8.23 -0.54 9.57
CA THR A 394 -6.85 -0.11 9.28
C THR A 394 -6.24 0.59 10.49
N PHE A 395 -7.03 1.37 11.24
CA PHE A 395 -6.62 1.90 12.53
C PHE A 395 -6.22 0.79 13.51
N GLN A 396 -7.07 -0.22 13.71
CA GLN A 396 -6.77 -1.35 14.60
C GLN A 396 -5.51 -2.09 14.16
N LEU A 397 -5.34 -2.32 12.86
CA LEU A 397 -4.15 -2.92 12.29
C LEU A 397 -2.88 -2.14 12.67
N LEU A 398 -2.89 -0.81 12.50
CA LEU A 398 -1.78 0.06 12.86
C LEU A 398 -1.49 0.02 14.37
N MET A 399 -2.54 -0.04 15.19
CA MET A 399 -2.42 -0.13 16.65
C MET A 399 -1.88 -1.49 17.12
N ASP A 400 -2.32 -2.59 16.53
CA ASP A 400 -1.86 -3.95 16.86
C ASP A 400 -0.35 -4.12 16.58
N HIS A 401 0.15 -3.42 15.57
CA HIS A 401 1.56 -3.44 15.15
C HIS A 401 2.33 -2.20 15.61
N ILE A 402 1.81 -1.43 16.56
CA ILE A 402 2.41 -0.14 16.97
C ILE A 402 3.87 -0.25 17.45
N ASN A 403 4.21 -1.36 18.11
CA ASN A 403 5.57 -1.63 18.60
C ASN A 403 6.53 -2.08 17.51
N GLU A 404 5.97 -2.52 16.38
CA GLU A 404 6.72 -2.95 15.23
C GLU A 404 7.10 -1.71 14.40
N ILE A 405 6.14 -0.80 14.16
CA ILE A 405 6.33 0.38 13.30
C ILE A 405 7.52 1.23 13.80
N GLU A 406 8.43 1.59 12.89
CA GLU A 406 9.57 2.47 13.15
C GLU A 406 9.33 3.85 12.56
N SER A 407 9.74 4.87 13.31
CA SER A 407 9.78 6.24 12.80
C SER A 407 11.18 6.51 12.26
N TYR A 408 11.29 7.01 11.04
CA TYR A 408 12.56 7.44 10.45
C TYR A 408 13.31 8.48 11.32
N ASN A 409 12.55 9.21 12.14
CA ASN A 409 13.02 10.29 13.00
C ASN A 409 13.47 9.83 14.39
N VAL A 410 13.83 8.55 14.57
CA VAL A 410 14.49 8.13 15.81
C VAL A 410 15.91 8.68 15.74
N GLU A 411 16.20 9.74 16.51
CA GLU A 411 17.58 10.17 16.76
C GLU A 411 18.36 8.95 17.25
N THR A 412 19.16 8.36 16.36
CA THR A 412 20.10 7.31 16.72
C THR A 412 21.08 7.91 17.71
N LYS A 413 21.15 7.32 18.90
CA LYS A 413 22.15 7.59 19.93
C LYS A 413 23.52 7.87 19.28
N ALA A 414 23.99 9.10 19.41
CA ALA A 414 25.42 9.32 19.47
C ALA A 414 25.89 8.72 20.81
N THR A 415 26.35 7.47 20.78
CA THR A 415 27.22 6.91 21.84
C THR A 415 28.67 7.18 21.50
#